data_AF-A0A946S0N4-F1
#
_entry.id   AF-A0A946S0N4-F1
#
_cell.length_a   1.000
_cell.length_b   1.000
_cell.length_c   1.000
_cell.angle_alpha   90.00
_cell.angle_beta   90.00
_cell.angle_gamma   90.00
#
_symmetry.space_group_name_H-M   'P 1'
#
loop_
_entity.id
_entity.type
_entity.pdbx_description
1 polymer ?
#
loop_
_entity_poly.entity_id
_entity_poly.type
_entity_poly.pdbx_seq_one_letter_code
_entity_poly.pdbx_strand_id
1 'polypeptide(L)'
;MSRVMSVLVGILVVLVQFSVAVPSDEITFKTATKAPEGFEAWTFFWKMPAIDDDAILEYVVIQPDGMEYFRYKISKGTKKGTGIRSDFSLDFAGGDPSVFYGKEIIFKFRVNKGKIKFDPKATYHFEFQNRVGAIKE
;
A
#
# COMPACT_ATOMS: atom_id res chain seq x y z
N MET A 1 -56.99 -17.77 -48.81
CA MET A 1 -57.08 -17.64 -47.34
C MET A 1 -55.74 -18.03 -46.75
N SER A 2 -55.03 -17.05 -46.16
CA SER A 2 -53.69 -17.18 -45.59
C SER A 2 -53.63 -18.17 -44.43
N ARG A 3 -52.58 -18.98 -44.36
CA ARG A 3 -52.08 -19.56 -43.10
C ARG A 3 -50.71 -18.96 -42.83
N VAL A 4 -50.68 -18.11 -41.81
CA VAL A 4 -49.48 -17.41 -41.35
C VAL A 4 -48.67 -18.34 -40.44
N MET A 5 -47.36 -18.34 -40.71
CA MET A 5 -46.25 -18.93 -39.97
C MET A 5 -46.35 -18.72 -38.45
N SER A 6 -46.17 -19.79 -37.67
CA SER A 6 -45.76 -19.69 -36.26
C SER A 6 -44.25 -19.83 -36.20
N VAL A 7 -43.55 -18.71 -35.99
CA VAL A 7 -42.12 -18.70 -35.62
C VAL A 7 -42.06 -18.45 -34.12
N LEU A 8 -41.62 -19.47 -33.38
CA LEU A 8 -41.31 -19.35 -31.96
C LEU A 8 -40.00 -18.57 -31.84
N VAL A 9 -40.07 -17.29 -31.45
CA VAL A 9 -38.88 -16.50 -31.11
C VAL A 9 -38.55 -16.78 -29.65
N GLY A 10 -37.57 -17.65 -29.40
CA GLY A 10 -36.98 -17.82 -28.08
C GLY A 10 -36.20 -16.57 -27.69
N ILE A 11 -36.64 -15.88 -26.64
CA ILE A 11 -35.89 -14.78 -26.03
C ILE A 11 -34.69 -15.38 -25.28
N LEU A 12 -33.50 -15.23 -25.86
CA LEU A 12 -32.24 -15.49 -25.18
C LEU A 12 -31.99 -14.37 -24.16
N VAL A 13 -32.19 -14.68 -22.87
CA VAL A 13 -31.80 -13.76 -21.78
C VAL A 13 -30.30 -13.92 -21.54
N VAL A 14 -29.50 -13.02 -22.11
CA VAL A 14 -28.06 -12.92 -21.79
C VAL A 14 -27.92 -12.13 -20.49
N LEU A 15 -27.65 -12.84 -19.39
CA LEU A 15 -27.22 -12.24 -18.12
C LEU A 15 -25.79 -11.70 -18.29
N VAL A 16 -25.65 -10.42 -18.63
CA VAL A 16 -24.36 -9.72 -18.61
C VAL A 16 -24.05 -9.34 -17.17
N GLN A 17 -23.19 -10.10 -16.49
CA GLN A 17 -22.63 -9.69 -15.20
C GLN A 17 -21.61 -8.57 -15.42
N PHE A 18 -22.04 -7.32 -15.24
CA PHE A 18 -21.11 -6.19 -15.11
C PHE A 18 -20.45 -6.26 -13.72
N SER A 19 -19.20 -6.73 -13.66
CA SER A 19 -18.36 -6.49 -12.48
C SER A 19 -17.98 -5.02 -12.48
N VAL A 20 -18.72 -4.19 -11.74
CA VAL A 20 -18.33 -2.80 -11.49
C VAL A 20 -17.01 -2.85 -10.71
N ALA A 21 -15.91 -2.47 -11.35
CA ALA A 21 -14.64 -2.29 -10.67
C ALA A 21 -14.85 -1.23 -9.58
N VAL A 22 -14.79 -1.64 -8.31
CA VAL A 22 -14.94 -0.70 -7.21
C VAL A 22 -13.73 0.24 -7.26
N PRO A 23 -13.92 1.56 -7.38
CA PRO A 23 -12.81 2.50 -7.52
C PRO A 23 -11.89 2.37 -6.30
N SER A 24 -10.60 2.16 -6.55
CA SER A 24 -9.53 2.12 -5.55
C SER A 24 -8.70 3.39 -5.63
N ASP A 25 -8.06 3.75 -4.52
CA ASP A 25 -7.26 4.97 -4.38
C ASP A 25 -5.85 4.61 -3.92
N GLU A 26 -4.86 5.36 -4.40
CA GLU A 26 -3.45 5.18 -4.07
C GLU A 26 -2.81 6.52 -3.70
N ILE A 27 -2.00 6.53 -2.64
CA ILE A 27 -1.21 7.68 -2.21
C ILE A 27 0.24 7.26 -2.02
N THR A 28 1.17 8.03 -2.57
CA THR A 28 2.61 7.78 -2.45
C THR A 28 3.26 8.79 -1.52
N PHE A 29 4.04 8.29 -0.55
CA PHE A 29 4.98 9.05 0.26
C PHE A 29 6.41 8.71 -0.17
N LYS A 30 7.29 9.69 -0.02
CA LYS A 30 8.73 9.52 -0.20
C LYS A 30 9.47 10.17 0.96
N THR A 31 10.66 9.67 1.26
CA THR A 31 11.57 10.36 2.19
C THR A 31 11.91 11.75 1.65
N ALA A 32 11.94 12.76 2.52
CA ALA A 32 12.27 14.13 2.12
C ALA A 32 13.73 14.29 1.70
N THR A 33 14.60 13.45 2.24
CA THR A 33 16.01 13.33 1.88
C THR A 33 16.30 11.89 1.48
N LYS A 34 17.42 11.68 0.78
CA LYS A 34 17.95 10.33 0.51
C LYS A 34 18.25 9.62 1.83
N ALA A 35 18.04 8.31 1.87
CA ALA A 35 18.40 7.48 3.00
C ALA A 35 19.94 7.50 3.18
N PRO A 36 20.44 7.53 4.43
CA PRO A 36 21.86 7.50 4.71
C PRO A 36 22.49 6.20 4.17
N GLU A 37 23.80 6.19 4.02
CA GLU A 37 24.52 4.94 3.72
C GLU A 37 24.77 4.16 5.01
N GLY A 38 24.82 2.83 4.91
CA GLY A 38 25.26 1.95 6.00
C GLY A 38 24.27 1.74 7.14
N PHE A 39 22.99 2.08 6.97
CA PHE A 39 21.96 1.74 7.96
C PHE A 39 21.55 0.27 7.86
N GLU A 40 21.32 -0.33 9.01
CA GLU A 40 20.96 -1.75 9.11
C GLU A 40 19.46 -1.96 9.32
N ALA A 41 18.80 -0.94 9.88
CA ALA A 41 17.38 -0.95 10.11
C ALA A 41 16.81 0.46 9.92
N TRP A 42 15.52 0.51 9.62
CA TRP A 42 14.81 1.78 9.52
C TRP A 42 13.35 1.61 9.88
N THR A 43 12.75 2.71 10.30
CA THR A 43 11.38 2.75 10.79
C THR A 43 10.64 3.89 10.12
N PHE A 44 9.44 3.61 9.63
CA PHE A 44 8.51 4.64 9.18
C PHE A 44 7.40 4.84 10.21
N PHE A 45 7.30 6.06 10.73
CA PHE A 45 6.25 6.47 11.65
C PHE A 45 5.19 7.26 10.91
N TRP A 46 3.95 6.81 11.05
CA TRP A 46 2.82 7.40 10.34
C TRP A 46 1.54 7.28 11.15
N LYS A 47 0.47 7.96 10.71
CA LYS A 47 -0.85 7.86 11.32
C LYS A 47 -1.84 7.23 10.35
N MET A 48 -2.68 6.34 10.87
CA MET A 48 -3.74 5.69 10.11
C MET A 48 -4.63 6.75 9.42
N PRO A 49 -4.79 6.74 8.08
CA PRO A 49 -5.66 7.67 7.38
C PRO A 49 -7.14 7.35 7.65
N ALA A 50 -8.01 8.27 7.26
CA ALA A 50 -9.42 7.94 7.09
C ALA A 50 -9.59 7.12 5.80
N ILE A 51 -10.29 6.00 5.92
CA ILE A 51 -10.72 5.11 4.84
C ILE A 51 -12.18 4.71 5.10
N ASP A 52 -12.86 4.16 4.10
CA ASP A 52 -14.22 3.64 4.28
C ASP A 52 -14.21 2.43 5.26
N ASP A 53 -15.28 2.25 6.03
CA ASP A 53 -15.33 1.31 7.17
C ASP A 53 -15.03 -0.16 6.79
N ASP A 54 -15.33 -0.56 5.56
CA ASP A 54 -15.09 -1.91 5.06
C ASP A 54 -13.99 -1.97 3.98
N ALA A 55 -13.32 -0.85 3.72
CA ALA A 55 -12.09 -0.83 2.95
C ALA A 55 -10.96 -1.50 3.72
N ILE A 56 -10.01 -2.04 2.96
CA ILE A 56 -8.78 -2.63 3.48
C ILE A 56 -7.63 -1.81 2.95
N LEU A 57 -6.87 -1.22 3.87
CA LEU A 57 -5.64 -0.51 3.59
C LEU A 57 -4.48 -1.50 3.52
N GLU A 58 -3.65 -1.35 2.49
CA GLU A 58 -2.33 -1.94 2.39
C GLU A 58 -1.29 -0.84 2.19
N TYR A 59 -0.05 -1.10 2.60
CA TYR A 59 1.09 -0.33 2.12
C TYR A 59 2.11 -1.23 1.44
N VAL A 60 2.79 -0.67 0.44
CA VAL A 60 3.86 -1.32 -0.32
C VAL A 60 5.08 -0.41 -0.29
N VAL A 61 6.21 -0.97 0.08
CA VAL A 61 7.53 -0.33 -0.04
C VAL A 61 8.12 -0.73 -1.38
N ILE A 62 8.59 0.24 -2.15
CA ILE A 62 9.08 0.04 -3.53
C ILE A 62 10.57 0.33 -3.58
N GLN A 63 11.34 -0.59 -4.16
CA GLN A 63 12.76 -0.45 -4.44
C GLN A 63 13.01 0.59 -5.54
N PRO A 64 14.24 1.13 -5.67
CA PRO A 64 14.55 2.13 -6.70
C PRO A 64 14.36 1.65 -8.14
N ASP A 65 14.44 0.34 -8.39
CA ASP A 65 14.20 -0.29 -9.69
C ASP A 65 12.70 -0.51 -9.99
N GLY A 66 11.83 -0.18 -9.05
CA GLY A 66 10.38 -0.34 -9.17
C GLY A 66 9.83 -1.67 -8.63
N MET A 67 10.69 -2.60 -8.20
CA MET A 67 10.24 -3.86 -7.59
C MET A 67 9.67 -3.66 -6.18
N GLU A 68 8.78 -4.54 -5.76
CA GLU A 68 8.27 -4.53 -4.39
C GLU A 68 9.37 -4.98 -3.42
N TYR A 69 9.67 -4.14 -2.44
CA TYR A 69 10.54 -4.47 -1.31
C TYR A 69 9.76 -5.19 -0.21
N PHE A 70 8.56 -4.69 0.10
CA PHE A 70 7.71 -5.25 1.13
C PHE A 70 6.26 -4.84 0.92
N ARG A 71 5.33 -5.67 1.38
CA ARG A 71 3.88 -5.41 1.33
C ARG A 71 3.25 -5.83 2.64
N TYR A 72 2.41 -4.95 3.18
CA TYR A 72 1.65 -5.25 4.39
C TYR A 72 0.20 -4.84 4.25
N LYS A 73 -0.68 -5.77 4.62
CA LYS A 73 -2.12 -5.55 4.68
C LYS A 73 -2.51 -5.27 6.14
N ILE A 74 -3.13 -4.12 6.36
CA ILE A 74 -3.50 -3.70 7.71
C ILE A 74 -4.80 -4.37 8.13
N SER A 75 -4.83 -4.87 9.36
CA SER A 75 -6.00 -5.50 9.96
C SER A 75 -7.18 -4.53 10.02
N LYS A 76 -8.37 -5.07 9.72
CA LYS A 76 -9.63 -4.34 9.88
C LYS A 76 -9.78 -3.87 11.33
N GLY A 77 -10.31 -2.65 11.52
CA GLY A 77 -10.60 -2.09 12.84
C GLY A 77 -9.53 -1.15 13.41
N THR A 78 -8.40 -0.93 12.71
CA THR A 78 -7.44 0.09 13.10
C THR A 78 -8.06 1.48 12.94
N LYS A 79 -8.22 2.23 14.04
CA LYS A 79 -8.90 3.53 14.04
C LYS A 79 -8.06 4.60 13.33
N LYS A 80 -8.72 5.52 12.60
CA LYS A 80 -8.08 6.71 12.04
C LYS A 80 -7.28 7.48 13.11
N GLY A 81 -6.13 8.03 12.74
CA GLY A 81 -5.26 8.79 13.63
C GLY A 81 -4.39 7.94 14.57
N THR A 82 -4.59 6.61 14.63
CA THR A 82 -3.71 5.70 15.38
C THR A 82 -2.28 5.83 14.85
N GLY A 83 -1.32 6.03 15.75
CA GLY A 83 0.10 6.02 15.41
C GLY A 83 0.56 4.61 15.08
N ILE A 84 1.21 4.46 13.93
CA ILE A 84 1.71 3.19 13.42
C ILE A 84 3.22 3.31 13.23
N ARG A 85 3.92 2.27 13.68
CA ARG A 85 5.34 2.07 13.53
C ARG A 85 5.56 0.90 12.58
N SER A 86 6.21 1.15 11.45
CA SER A 86 6.58 0.13 10.47
C SER A 86 8.10 -0.04 10.49
N ASP A 87 8.59 -1.10 11.12
CA ASP A 87 10.01 -1.42 11.23
C ASP A 87 10.49 -2.35 10.11
N PHE A 88 11.70 -2.12 9.61
CA PHE A 88 12.32 -2.86 8.52
C PHE A 88 13.78 -3.18 8.84
N SER A 89 14.18 -4.43 8.58
CA SER A 89 15.56 -4.93 8.70
C SER A 89 15.67 -6.29 7.98
N LEU A 90 16.92 -6.71 7.70
CA LEU A 90 17.27 -7.86 6.85
C LEU A 90 16.58 -9.19 7.20
N ASP A 91 16.13 -9.38 8.44
CA ASP A 91 15.51 -10.63 8.91
C ASP A 91 14.11 -10.45 9.54
N PHE A 92 13.50 -9.28 9.39
CA PHE A 92 12.20 -8.96 10.01
C PHE A 92 11.12 -8.62 8.99
N ALA A 93 11.35 -7.59 8.20
CA ALA A 93 10.39 -7.10 7.21
C ALA A 93 11.15 -6.43 6.07
N GLY A 94 10.95 -6.95 4.85
CA GLY A 94 11.70 -6.55 3.66
C GLY A 94 12.90 -7.46 3.39
N GLY A 95 13.83 -6.95 2.58
CA GLY A 95 15.12 -7.59 2.29
C GLY A 95 16.30 -6.72 2.74
N ASP A 96 17.45 -6.85 2.07
CA ASP A 96 18.64 -6.05 2.39
C ASP A 96 18.36 -4.53 2.28
N PRO A 97 18.51 -3.74 3.36
CA PRO A 97 18.33 -2.29 3.32
C PRO A 97 19.30 -1.55 2.39
N SER A 98 20.43 -2.18 2.01
CA SER A 98 21.44 -1.58 1.15
C SER A 98 20.91 -1.10 -0.21
N VAL A 99 19.80 -1.69 -0.68
CA VAL A 99 19.11 -1.27 -1.90
C VAL A 99 18.65 0.19 -1.86
N PHE A 100 18.51 0.77 -0.67
CA PHE A 100 18.05 2.16 -0.47
C PHE A 100 19.18 3.15 -0.18
N TYR A 101 20.44 2.73 -0.05
CA TYR A 101 21.54 3.63 0.26
C TYR A 101 21.67 4.76 -0.76
N GLY A 102 21.61 6.01 -0.29
CA GLY A 102 21.66 7.19 -1.15
C GLY A 102 20.45 7.36 -2.08
N LYS A 103 19.34 6.65 -1.81
CA LYS A 103 18.09 6.71 -2.58
C LYS A 103 16.92 7.17 -1.70
N GLU A 104 15.85 7.61 -2.34
CA GLU A 104 14.58 7.86 -1.64
C GLU A 104 13.89 6.53 -1.36
N ILE A 105 13.22 6.42 -0.20
CA ILE A 105 12.35 5.28 0.09
C ILE A 105 10.93 5.65 -0.29
N ILE A 106 10.25 4.79 -1.07
CA ILE A 106 8.90 5.03 -1.58
C ILE A 106 7.91 4.14 -0.84
N PHE A 107 6.90 4.77 -0.21
CA PHE A 107 5.75 4.10 0.42
C PHE A 107 4.49 4.38 -0.37
N LYS A 108 3.83 3.33 -0.84
CA LYS A 108 2.54 3.41 -1.52
C LYS A 108 1.45 2.86 -0.63
N PHE A 109 0.50 3.70 -0.26
CA PHE A 109 -0.72 3.30 0.43
C PHE A 109 -1.82 3.06 -0.58
N ARG A 110 -2.53 1.95 -0.46
CA ARG A 110 -3.61 1.56 -1.36
C ARG A 110 -4.79 1.05 -0.57
N VAL A 111 -5.98 1.36 -1.04
CA VAL A 111 -7.20 0.72 -0.56
C VAL A 111 -7.79 -0.11 -1.68
N ASN A 112 -8.35 -1.26 -1.33
CA ASN A 112 -9.06 -2.10 -2.30
C ASN A 112 -10.33 -1.41 -2.86
N LYS A 113 -10.84 -0.37 -2.17
CA LYS A 113 -11.97 0.44 -2.60
C LYS A 113 -12.04 1.76 -1.84
N GLY A 114 -12.82 2.72 -2.38
CA GLY A 114 -13.09 3.98 -1.71
C GLY A 114 -11.94 4.96 -1.87
N LYS A 115 -11.77 5.86 -0.90
CA LYS A 115 -10.73 6.91 -0.89
C LYS A 115 -9.84 6.83 0.33
N ILE A 116 -8.60 7.29 0.18
CA ILE A 116 -7.66 7.46 1.29
C ILE A 116 -7.56 8.94 1.61
N LYS A 117 -7.72 9.31 2.89
CA LYS A 117 -7.50 10.69 3.34
C LYS A 117 -6.58 10.73 4.54
N PHE A 118 -5.33 11.10 4.29
CA PHE A 118 -4.37 11.43 5.34
C PHE A 118 -4.71 12.78 5.98
N ASP A 119 -4.47 12.90 7.28
CA ASP A 119 -4.59 14.18 7.97
C ASP A 119 -3.45 15.09 7.49
N PRO A 120 -3.74 16.27 6.91
CA PRO A 120 -2.70 17.19 6.43
C PRO A 120 -1.85 17.76 7.56
N LYS A 121 -2.31 17.68 8.81
CA LYS A 121 -1.54 18.11 10.00
C LYS A 121 -0.75 16.98 10.64
N ALA A 122 -0.92 15.73 10.19
CA ALA A 122 -0.16 14.63 10.74
C ALA A 122 1.31 14.71 10.29
N THR A 123 2.21 14.45 11.23
CA THR A 123 3.63 14.34 10.96
C THR A 123 3.97 12.90 10.66
N TYR A 124 4.73 12.70 9.58
CA TYR A 124 5.28 11.43 9.16
C TYR A 124 6.80 11.58 9.13
N HIS A 125 7.53 10.58 9.58
CA HIS A 125 8.99 10.65 9.57
C HIS A 125 9.62 9.26 9.49
N PHE A 126 10.88 9.26 9.07
CA PHE A 126 11.71 8.08 8.96
C PHE A 126 12.83 8.17 9.98
N GLU A 127 13.12 7.07 10.64
CA GLU A 127 14.29 6.92 11.50
C GLU A 127 15.18 5.83 10.93
N PHE A 128 16.48 6.10 10.85
CA PHE A 128 17.49 5.16 10.38
C PHE A 128 18.39 4.76 11.54
N GLN A 129 18.69 3.48 11.63
CA GLN A 129 19.48 2.91 12.72
C GLN A 129 20.68 2.16 12.16
N ASN A 130 21.83 2.47 12.72
CA ASN A 130 23.03 1.65 12.60
C ASN A 130 23.16 0.92 13.94
N ARG A 131 23.53 -0.37 13.98
CA ARG A 131 23.96 -0.95 15.25
C ARG A 131 25.22 -0.22 15.69
N VAL A 132 25.08 0.69 16.64
CA VAL A 132 26.21 1.21 17.40
C VAL A 132 26.65 0.07 18.33
N GLY A 133 27.57 -0.78 17.86
CA GLY A 133 27.91 -1.99 18.61
C GLY A 133 28.96 -2.94 18.01
N ALA A 134 29.81 -2.51 17.08
CA ALA A 134 31.09 -3.18 16.85
C ALA A 134 32.20 -2.20 17.22
N ILE A 135 32.49 -2.11 18.52
CA ILE A 135 33.80 -1.65 18.98
C ILE A 135 34.78 -2.61 18.31
N LYS A 136 35.61 -2.09 17.41
CA LYS A 136 36.82 -2.81 17.01
C LYS A 136 37.70 -2.85 18.26
N GLU A 137 37.76 -3.99 18.92
CA GLU A 137 38.98 -4.38 19.64
C GLU A 137 39.99 -4.91 18.63
#